data_AF-A0A0R3QIM3-F1
#
_entry.id   AF-A0A0R3QIM3-F1
#
_cell.length_a   1.000
_cell.length_b   1.000
_cell.length_c   1.000
_cell.angle_alpha   90.00
_cell.angle_beta   90.00
_cell.angle_gamma   90.00
#
_symmetry.space_group_name_H-M   'P 1'
#
loop_
_entity.id
_entity.type
_entity.pdbx_description
1 polymer ?
#
loop_
_entity_poly.entity_id
_entity_poly.type
_entity_poly.pdbx_seq_one_letter_code
_entity_poly.pdbx_strand_id
1 'polypeptide(L)' 'MSGLRLQKRLASDVLKCGKKKVWLDPNEINEISNANSRQNIRRLVKDGLIIRKPVAVHSRYRARKNLEARRK' A
#
# COMPACT_ATOMS: atom_id res chain seq x y z
N MET A 1 -4.26 -22.27 -9.33
CA MET A 1 -3.64 -21.01 -8.83
C MET A 1 -4.07 -20.78 -7.40
N SER A 2 -3.13 -20.58 -6.47
CA SER A 2 -3.46 -20.18 -5.10
C SER A 2 -3.99 -18.75 -5.08
N GLY A 3 -5.09 -18.52 -4.37
CA GLY A 3 -5.71 -17.21 -4.31
C GLY A 3 -5.08 -16.35 -3.21
N LEU A 4 -4.37 -15.26 -3.58
CA LEU A 4 -3.78 -14.29 -2.62
C LEU A 4 -4.81 -13.37 -1.91
N ARG A 5 -6.07 -13.81 -1.83
CA ARG A 5 -7.20 -13.00 -1.34
C ARG A 5 -7.09 -12.77 0.17
N LEU A 6 -6.61 -13.78 0.90
CA LEU A 6 -6.37 -13.69 2.34
C LEU A 6 -5.22 -12.73 2.64
N GLN A 7 -4.09 -12.89 1.98
CA GLN A 7 -2.87 -12.10 2.14
C GLN A 7 -3.15 -10.63 1.88
N LYS A 8 -3.88 -10.32 0.79
CA LYS A 8 -4.27 -8.95 0.46
C LYS A 8 -5.18 -8.32 1.52
N ARG A 9 -6.05 -9.12 2.16
CA ARG A 9 -6.90 -8.68 3.29
C ARG A 9 -6.07 -8.43 4.54
N LEU A 10 -5.19 -9.37 4.91
CA LEU A 10 -4.34 -9.24 6.10
C LEU A 10 -3.36 -8.07 5.97
N ALA A 11 -2.74 -7.90 4.81
CA ALA A 11 -1.84 -6.79 4.52
C ALA A 11 -2.54 -5.43 4.61
N SER A 12 -3.78 -5.32 4.13
CA SER A 12 -4.56 -4.07 4.24
C SER A 12 -4.84 -3.67 5.69
N ASP A 13 -5.13 -4.65 6.55
CA ASP A 13 -5.39 -4.46 7.97
C ASP A 13 -4.11 -4.07 8.72
N VAL A 14 -3.00 -4.77 8.46
CA VAL A 14 -1.68 -4.50 9.06
C VAL A 14 -1.15 -3.11 8.66
N LEU A 15 -1.29 -2.71 7.39
CA LEU A 15 -0.79 -1.43 6.87
C LEU A 15 -1.76 -0.25 7.09
N LYS A 16 -2.93 -0.50 7.72
CA LYS A 16 -4.01 0.48 7.91
C LYS A 16 -4.36 1.22 6.62
N CYS A 17 -4.51 0.49 5.51
CA CYS A 17 -4.84 1.05 4.20
C CYS A 17 -5.84 0.19 3.43
N GLY A 18 -6.44 0.71 2.36
CA GLY A 18 -7.37 -0.07 1.54
C GLY A 18 -6.67 -1.13 0.70
N LYS A 19 -7.37 -2.23 0.36
CA LYS A 19 -6.85 -3.34 -0.49
C LYS A 19 -6.26 -2.89 -1.83
N LYS A 20 -6.73 -1.77 -2.39
CA LYS A 20 -6.19 -1.17 -3.65
C LYS A 20 -4.77 -0.61 -3.48
N LYS A 21 -4.40 -0.22 -2.26
CA LYS A 21 -3.10 0.35 -1.91
C LYS A 21 -2.06 -0.70 -1.52
N VAL A 22 -2.46 -1.95 -1.32
CA VAL A 22 -1.51 -3.05 -1.14
C VAL A 22 -0.94 -3.47 -2.49
N TRP A 23 0.37 -3.46 -2.61
CA TRP A 23 1.14 -4.10 -3.67
C TRP A 23 1.79 -5.37 -3.12
N LEU A 24 1.79 -6.42 -3.93
CA LEU A 24 2.36 -7.74 -3.64
C LEU A 24 3.35 -8.01 -4.77
N ASP A 25 4.55 -8.47 -4.43
CA ASP A 25 5.55 -8.80 -5.44
C ASP A 25 5.08 -9.96 -6.33
N PRO A 26 5.03 -9.79 -7.67
CA PRO A 26 4.67 -10.88 -8.59
C PRO A 26 5.74 -11.97 -8.70
N ASN A 27 6.99 -11.71 -8.32
CA ASN A 27 8.06 -12.70 -8.39
C ASN A 27 8.01 -13.66 -7.19
N GLU A 28 7.62 -13.15 -6.02
CA GLU A 28 7.60 -13.90 -4.75
C GLU A 28 6.20 -14.41 -4.35
N ILE A 29 5.38 -14.80 -5.33
CA ILE A 29 4.00 -15.26 -5.10
C ILE A 29 3.95 -16.47 -4.16
N ASN A 30 4.92 -17.39 -4.27
CA ASN A 30 4.94 -18.60 -3.45
C ASN A 30 5.21 -18.28 -1.98
N GLU A 31 6.17 -17.39 -1.69
CA GLU A 31 6.49 -16.97 -0.34
C GLU A 31 5.32 -16.21 0.30
N ILE A 32 4.71 -15.30 -0.47
CA ILE A 32 3.52 -14.55 -0.02
C ILE A 32 2.35 -15.51 0.23
N SER A 33 2.13 -16.49 -0.63
CA SER A 33 1.06 -17.49 -0.48
C SER A 33 1.18 -18.31 0.81
N ASN A 34 2.40 -18.55 1.30
CA ASN A 34 2.64 -19.28 2.54
C ASN A 34 2.40 -18.42 3.81
N ALA A 35 2.27 -17.10 3.68
CA ALA A 35 2.03 -16.20 4.80
C ALA A 35 0.54 -16.12 5.19
N ASN A 36 0.14 -16.96 6.16
CA ASN A 36 -1.25 -17.09 6.59
C ASN A 36 -1.61 -16.30 7.87
N SER A 37 -0.62 -15.65 8.52
CA SER A 37 -0.80 -14.92 9.78
C SER A 37 -0.46 -13.43 9.62
N ARG A 38 -1.04 -12.57 10.46
CA ARG A 38 -0.69 -11.13 10.50
C ARG A 38 0.77 -10.90 10.83
N GLN A 39 1.37 -11.76 11.65
CA GLN A 39 2.77 -11.65 12.04
C GLN A 39 3.71 -11.93 10.86
N ASN A 40 3.42 -12.94 10.05
CA ASN A 40 4.20 -13.25 8.85
C ASN A 40 4.05 -12.13 7.82
N ILE A 41 2.85 -11.57 7.65
CA ILE A 41 2.63 -10.40 6.78
C ILE A 41 3.44 -9.18 7.24
N ARG A 42 3.58 -8.93 8.56
CA ARG A 42 4.45 -7.85 9.06
C ARG A 42 5.92 -8.06 8.69
N ARG A 43 6.40 -9.30 8.73
CA ARG A 43 7.75 -9.65 8.29
C ARG A 43 7.92 -9.33 6.79
N LEU A 44 7.03 -9.82 5.93
CA LEU A 44 7.06 -9.53 4.49
C LEU A 44 6.93 -8.04 4.14
N VAL A 45 6.20 -7.26 4.96
CA VAL A 45 6.15 -5.80 4.83
C VAL A 45 7.50 -5.16 5.17
N LYS A 46 8.18 -5.65 6.20
CA LYS A 46 9.51 -5.17 6.60
C LYS A 46 10.57 -5.52 5.54
N ASP A 47 10.45 -6.69 4.95
CA ASP A 47 11.36 -7.19 3.91
C ASP A 47 11.10 -6.54 2.53
N GLY A 48 9.98 -5.81 2.38
CA GLY A 48 9.66 -5.06 1.17
C GLY A 48 8.90 -5.84 0.10
N LEU A 49 8.56 -7.10 0.35
CA LEU A 49 7.74 -7.93 -0.56
C LEU A 49 6.27 -7.48 -0.60
N ILE A 50 5.81 -6.81 0.45
CA ILE A 50 4.48 -6.20 0.53
C ILE A 50 4.63 -4.70 0.79
N ILE A 51 4.16 -3.87 -0.14
CA ILE A 51 4.34 -2.42 -0.08
C ILE A 51 3.01 -1.68 -0.09
N ARG A 52 2.93 -0.60 0.70
CA ARG A 52 1.84 0.38 0.59
C ARG A 52 2.12 1.34 -0.57
N LYS A 53 1.34 1.24 -1.65
CA LYS A 53 1.36 2.19 -2.77
C LYS A 53 1.01 3.60 -2.28
N PRO A 54 1.70 4.64 -2.78
CA PRO A 54 1.36 6.01 -2.46
C PRO A 54 -0.05 6.39 -2.94
N VAL A 55 -0.60 7.44 -2.33
CA VAL A 55 -1.86 8.04 -2.78
C VAL A 55 -1.58 8.88 -4.03
N ALA A 56 -2.51 8.89 -4.98
CA ALA A 56 -2.41 9.82 -6.11
C ALA A 56 -2.61 11.24 -5.55
N VAL A 57 -1.58 12.07 -5.64
CA VAL A 57 -1.60 13.42 -5.08
C VAL A 57 -2.14 14.40 -6.11
N HIS A 58 -3.08 15.25 -5.70
CA HIS A 58 -3.47 16.42 -6.49
C HIS A 58 -2.52 17.59 -6.18
N SER A 59 -1.94 18.20 -7.22
CA SER A 59 -1.05 19.35 -7.04
C SER A 59 -1.81 20.54 -6.43
N ARG A 60 -1.24 21.13 -5.37
CA ARG A 60 -1.75 22.36 -4.73
C ARG A 60 -1.12 23.64 -5.27
N TYR A 61 -0.25 23.55 -6.29
CA TYR A 61 0.52 24.70 -6.79
C TYR A 61 -0.39 25.86 -7.22
N ARG A 62 -1.40 25.61 -8.06
CA ARG A 62 -2.34 26.64 -8.54
C ARG A 62 -3.14 27.27 -7.39
N ALA A 63 -3.62 26.45 -6.46
CA ALA A 63 -4.37 26.92 -5.31
C ALA A 63 -3.51 27.84 -4.42
N ARG A 64 -2.23 27.49 -4.21
CA ARG A 64 -1.28 28.32 -3.44
C ARG A 64 -0.97 29.63 -4.13
N LYS A 65 -0.69 29.60 -5.44
CA LYS A 65 -0.43 30.82 -6.24
C LYS A 65 -1.60 31.80 -6.17
N ASN A 66 -2.84 31.32 -6.33
CA ASN A 66 -4.03 32.17 -6.25
C ASN A 66 -4.28 32.71 -4.83
N LEU A 67 -3.98 31.92 -3.80
CA LEU A 67 -4.10 32.36 -2.41
C LEU A 67 -3.08 33.46 -2.07
N GLU A 68 -1.85 33.35 -2.57
CA GLU A 68 -0.83 34.39 -2.42
C GLU A 68 -1.24 35.69 -3.13
N ALA A 69 -1.76 35.59 -4.34
CA ALA A 69 -2.26 36.74 -5.10
C ALA A 69 -3.47 37.43 -4.44
N ARG A 70 -4.29 36.70 -3.68
CA ARG A 70 -5.42 37.28 -2.90
C ARG A 70 -4.99 37.87 -1.54
N ARG A 71 -3.81 37.49 -1.05
CA ARG A 71 -3.27 37.96 0.24
C ARG A 71 -2.43 39.23 0.10
N LYS A 72 -1.86 39.46 -1.08
CA LYS A 72 -1.34 40.76 -1.50
C LYS A 72 -2.48 41.67 -1.91
#